data_AF-A0A915M739-F1
#
_entry.id   AF-A0A915M739-F1
#
_cell.length_a   1.000
_cell.length_b   1.000
_cell.length_c   1.000
_cell.angle_alpha   90.00
_cell.angle_beta   90.00
_cell.angle_gamma   90.00
#
_symmetry.space_group_name_H-M   'P 1'
#
loop_
_entity.id
_entity.type
_entity.pdbx_description
1 polymer ?
#
loop_
_entity_poly.entity_id
_entity_poly.type
_entity_poly.pdbx_seq_one_letter_code
_entity_poly.pdbx_strand_id
1 'polypeptide(L)'
;MKVSSIKRCPTAGSCRGNYCSEVTTDSLIPELKEVNGFPGKSFCVDSSSFWQNQCGLPASACLYYRWYARTTSRPPFEVVSCPAWDVTFPVDLRLELTGGKSWNTELILRPGMTSNWGNISITPLSVSLPPMPTLSNRFITNGRATALIQHIPTHLHCADEDAARKFNCSLDIDTCKDCKPNHEEGSVSCHCQDVDVEGILENPMARLPITVAKVYVYNEGPAIYAEHSYSP
;
A
#
# COMPACT_ATOMS: atom_id res chain seq x y z
N MET A 1 -8.86 1.95 -11.05
CA MET A 1 -8.10 1.65 -12.28
C MET A 1 -8.93 2.06 -13.49
N LYS A 2 -8.27 2.46 -14.58
CA LYS A 2 -8.95 2.80 -15.84
C LYS A 2 -8.20 2.19 -17.02
N VAL A 3 -8.92 1.91 -18.10
CA VAL A 3 -8.36 1.46 -19.37
C VAL A 3 -8.68 2.52 -20.43
N SER A 4 -7.68 2.88 -21.23
CA SER A 4 -7.87 3.71 -22.42
C SER A 4 -7.30 2.97 -23.62
N SER A 5 -8.04 2.95 -24.71
CA SER A 5 -7.67 2.25 -25.93
C SER A 5 -7.97 3.11 -27.15
N ILE A 6 -7.20 2.88 -28.21
CA ILE A 6 -7.38 3.57 -29.48
C ILE A 6 -6.89 2.69 -30.63
N LYS A 7 -7.74 2.56 -31.64
CA LYS A 7 -7.42 1.83 -32.87
C LYS A 7 -6.87 2.79 -33.93
N ARG A 8 -5.79 2.39 -34.61
CA ARG A 8 -5.24 3.10 -35.77
C ARG A 8 -5.17 2.18 -36.98
N CYS A 9 -5.62 2.69 -38.11
CA CYS A 9 -5.46 2.00 -39.39
C CYS A 9 -3.99 1.82 -39.74
N PRO A 10 -3.66 0.86 -40.63
CA PRO A 10 -2.30 0.69 -41.12
C PRO A 10 -1.77 2.00 -41.67
N THR A 11 -0.50 2.31 -41.40
CA THR A 11 0.23 3.54 -41.78
C THR A 11 -0.24 4.84 -41.10
N ALA A 12 -1.30 4.79 -40.28
CA ALA A 12 -1.79 5.94 -39.54
C ALA A 12 -1.08 6.11 -38.19
N GLY A 13 -0.56 7.31 -37.92
CA GLY A 13 0.17 7.59 -36.68
C GLY A 13 1.41 6.71 -36.54
N SER A 14 1.59 6.13 -35.36
CA SER A 14 2.67 5.19 -35.05
C SER A 14 2.46 3.79 -35.64
N CYS A 15 1.26 3.48 -36.15
CA CYS A 15 0.93 2.14 -36.66
C CYS A 15 1.59 1.88 -38.02
N ARG A 16 2.87 1.50 -38.01
CA ARG A 16 3.67 1.24 -39.22
C ARG A 16 4.46 -0.06 -39.08
N GLY A 17 4.46 -0.89 -40.11
CA GLY A 17 5.17 -2.17 -40.09
C GLY A 17 4.69 -3.06 -38.94
N ASN A 18 5.63 -3.61 -38.18
CA ASN A 18 5.41 -4.48 -37.03
C ASN A 18 5.46 -3.73 -35.69
N TYR A 19 5.04 -2.46 -35.65
CA TYR A 19 5.14 -1.61 -34.47
C TYR A 19 4.58 -2.25 -33.19
N CYS A 20 3.47 -3.00 -33.25
CA CYS A 20 2.94 -3.70 -32.08
C CYS A 20 3.94 -4.66 -31.42
N SER A 21 4.82 -5.29 -32.19
CA SER A 21 5.84 -6.20 -31.68
C SER A 21 6.98 -5.47 -30.94
N GLU A 22 7.14 -4.17 -31.17
CA GLU A 22 8.17 -3.34 -30.53
C GLU A 22 7.68 -2.65 -29.25
N VAL A 23 6.35 -2.61 -29.03
CA VAL A 23 5.75 -2.00 -27.85
C VAL A 23 6.03 -2.84 -26.61
N THR A 24 6.73 -2.23 -25.64
CA THR A 24 6.94 -2.79 -24.31
C THR A 24 5.88 -2.28 -23.33
N THR A 25 5.77 -2.93 -22.17
CA THR A 25 4.77 -2.57 -21.15
C THR A 25 4.98 -1.18 -20.56
N ASP A 26 6.19 -0.62 -20.64
CA ASP A 26 6.52 0.73 -20.19
C ASP A 26 6.57 1.77 -21.33
N SER A 27 6.26 1.36 -22.56
CA SER A 27 6.26 2.26 -23.72
C SER A 27 5.19 3.35 -23.59
N LEU A 28 5.55 4.59 -23.91
CA LEU A 28 4.61 5.70 -23.98
C LEU A 28 4.06 5.83 -25.40
N ILE A 29 2.84 5.36 -25.60
CA ILE A 29 2.20 5.36 -26.92
C ILE A 29 1.74 6.78 -27.26
N PRO A 30 2.20 7.40 -28.37
CA PRO A 30 1.86 8.78 -28.71
C PRO A 30 0.35 9.03 -28.81
N GLU A 31 -0.41 8.05 -29.31
CA GLU A 31 -1.86 8.10 -29.44
C GLU A 31 -2.59 8.14 -28.09
N LEU A 32 -1.93 7.74 -27.00
CA LEU A 32 -2.46 7.71 -25.63
C LEU A 32 -1.83 8.82 -24.75
N LYS A 33 -1.39 9.92 -25.36
CA LYS A 33 -0.68 11.03 -24.67
C LYS A 33 -1.39 11.53 -23.40
N GLU A 34 -2.70 11.61 -23.41
CA GLU A 34 -3.50 12.10 -22.27
C GLU A 34 -3.37 11.21 -21.02
N VAL A 35 -3.09 9.92 -21.21
CA VAL A 35 -2.98 8.94 -20.11
C VAL A 35 -1.55 8.50 -19.83
N ASN A 36 -0.60 8.88 -20.67
CA ASN A 36 0.84 8.58 -20.49
C ASN A 36 1.43 9.23 -19.23
N GLY A 37 0.83 10.32 -18.73
CA GLY A 37 1.24 10.96 -17.48
C GLY A 37 0.85 10.20 -16.21
N PHE A 38 0.02 9.16 -16.31
CA PHE A 38 -0.38 8.34 -15.18
C PHE A 38 0.44 7.04 -15.09
N PRO A 39 0.74 6.55 -13.87
CA PRO A 39 1.23 5.19 -13.65
C PRO A 39 0.38 4.18 -14.40
N GLY A 40 1.00 3.31 -15.20
CA GLY A 40 0.27 2.42 -16.09
C GLY A 40 1.17 1.54 -16.94
N LYS A 41 0.55 0.54 -17.56
CA LYS A 41 1.19 -0.38 -18.50
C LYS A 41 0.52 -0.29 -19.87
N SER A 42 1.32 -0.20 -20.91
CA SER A 42 0.91 -0.04 -22.30
C SER A 42 1.05 -1.34 -23.08
N PHE A 43 0.18 -1.54 -24.07
CA PHE A 43 0.12 -2.75 -24.86
C PHE A 43 -0.33 -2.43 -26.29
N CYS A 44 -0.01 -3.35 -27.19
CA CYS A 44 -0.45 -3.30 -28.58
C CYS A 44 -0.87 -4.69 -29.02
N VAL A 45 -2.02 -4.76 -29.68
CA VAL A 45 -2.48 -5.99 -30.34
C VAL A 45 -2.86 -5.68 -31.78
N ASP A 46 -2.52 -6.60 -32.67
CA ASP A 46 -2.96 -6.53 -34.06
C ASP A 46 -4.49 -6.69 -34.13
N SER A 47 -5.12 -5.87 -34.98
CA SER A 47 -6.56 -5.83 -35.17
C SER A 47 -6.90 -5.90 -36.66
N SER A 48 -8.11 -6.37 -36.98
CA SER A 48 -8.60 -6.44 -38.36
C SER A 48 -8.92 -5.04 -38.92
N SER A 49 -8.43 -4.78 -40.13
CA SER A 49 -8.60 -3.49 -40.84
C SER A 49 -9.66 -3.53 -41.94
N PHE A 50 -10.27 -4.67 -42.24
CA PHE A 50 -11.00 -4.82 -43.51
C PHE A 50 -12.35 -4.11 -43.51
N TRP A 51 -12.59 -3.30 -44.55
CA TRP A 51 -13.76 -2.54 -45.05
C TRP A 51 -14.93 -2.15 -44.13
N GLN A 52 -15.37 -3.00 -43.19
CA GLN A 52 -16.38 -2.63 -42.18
C GLN A 52 -15.80 -1.72 -41.08
N ASN A 53 -14.47 -1.70 -40.90
CA ASN A 53 -13.77 -0.93 -39.88
C ASN A 53 -13.14 0.40 -40.38
N GLN A 54 -13.60 0.93 -41.53
CA GLN A 54 -13.20 2.22 -42.11
C GLN A 54 -11.71 2.40 -42.48
N CYS A 55 -10.91 1.33 -42.57
CA CYS A 55 -9.54 1.40 -43.07
C CYS A 55 -9.46 0.98 -44.55
N GLY A 56 -8.75 1.76 -45.38
CA GLY A 56 -8.63 1.54 -46.82
C GLY A 56 -7.48 0.63 -47.28
N LEU A 57 -6.69 0.07 -46.36
CA LEU A 57 -5.49 -0.73 -46.67
C LEU A 57 -5.64 -2.18 -46.18
N PRO A 58 -5.15 -3.18 -46.94
CA PRO A 58 -5.27 -4.61 -46.62
C PRO A 58 -4.24 -5.11 -45.59
N ALA A 59 -3.74 -4.24 -44.70
CA ALA A 59 -2.75 -4.58 -43.66
C ALA A 59 -3.42 -4.62 -42.27
N SER A 60 -2.74 -5.15 -41.24
CA SER A 60 -3.26 -5.17 -39.85
C SER A 60 -3.31 -3.77 -39.23
N ALA A 61 -4.39 -3.47 -38.51
CA ALA A 61 -4.54 -2.26 -37.72
C ALA A 61 -3.88 -2.46 -36.36
N CYS A 62 -3.46 -1.38 -35.73
CA CYS A 62 -2.90 -1.43 -34.38
C CYS A 62 -3.98 -1.00 -33.38
N LEU A 63 -4.29 -1.88 -32.43
CA LEU A 63 -5.11 -1.54 -31.28
C LEU A 63 -4.21 -1.31 -30.08
N TYR A 64 -4.00 -0.03 -29.77
CA TYR A 64 -3.24 0.39 -28.61
C TYR A 64 -4.15 0.43 -27.40
N TYR A 65 -3.64 -0.01 -26.25
CA TYR A 65 -4.33 0.22 -24.99
C TYR A 65 -3.34 0.40 -23.85
N ARG A 66 -3.75 1.18 -22.85
CA ARG A 66 -3.02 1.39 -21.62
C ARG A 66 -4.01 1.30 -20.48
N TRP A 67 -3.71 0.46 -19.51
CA TRP A 67 -4.38 0.52 -18.22
C TRP A 67 -3.51 1.28 -17.23
N TYR A 68 -4.15 2.16 -16.46
CA TYR A 68 -3.47 3.13 -15.63
C TYR A 68 -4.24 3.39 -14.35
N ALA A 69 -3.50 3.76 -13.31
CA ALA A 69 -4.08 4.18 -12.04
C ALA A 69 -4.45 5.66 -12.11
N ARG A 70 -5.52 6.01 -11.41
CA ARG A 70 -5.89 7.40 -11.12
C ARG A 70 -6.30 7.45 -9.67
N THR A 71 -5.63 8.29 -8.89
CA THR A 71 -6.02 8.48 -7.50
C THR A 71 -7.33 9.25 -7.38
N THR A 72 -8.17 8.84 -6.43
CA THR A 72 -9.36 9.57 -5.98
C THR A 72 -9.08 10.36 -4.69
N SER A 73 -8.06 9.99 -3.92
CA SER A 73 -7.68 10.60 -2.65
C SER A 73 -6.44 11.50 -2.78
N ARG A 74 -6.32 12.48 -1.86
CA ARG A 74 -5.21 13.47 -1.79
C ARG A 74 -4.90 13.83 -0.34
N PRO A 75 -4.56 12.83 0.48
CA PRO A 75 -3.12 12.63 0.72
C PRO A 75 -2.62 11.23 0.33
N PRO A 76 -1.30 11.06 0.10
CA PRO A 76 -0.72 9.73 -0.07
C PRO A 76 -0.87 8.92 1.21
N PHE A 77 -0.89 7.60 1.06
CA PHE A 77 -0.92 6.64 2.16
C PHE A 77 0.46 6.07 2.38
N GLU A 78 0.81 5.85 3.64
CA GLU A 78 2.04 5.21 4.05
C GLU A 78 1.77 3.81 4.58
N VAL A 79 2.61 2.86 4.20
CA VAL A 79 2.58 1.51 4.73
C VAL A 79 3.75 1.33 5.67
N VAL A 80 3.44 1.07 6.95
CA VAL A 80 4.42 0.89 8.03
C VAL A 80 4.52 -0.59 8.37
N SER A 81 5.74 -1.09 8.53
CA SER A 81 6.01 -2.46 8.95
C SER A 81 6.83 -2.44 10.23
N CYS A 82 6.40 -3.18 11.24
CA CYS A 82 7.09 -3.30 12.52
C CYS A 82 7.72 -4.71 12.62
N PRO A 83 8.92 -4.95 12.06
CA PRO A 83 9.54 -6.28 12.08
C PRO A 83 9.97 -6.73 13.48
N ALA A 84 10.20 -5.77 14.38
CA ALA A 84 10.55 -5.98 15.76
C ALA A 84 9.85 -4.92 16.62
N TRP A 85 9.66 -5.24 17.89
CA TRP A 85 9.01 -4.37 18.87
C TRP A 85 9.93 -4.19 20.07
N ASP A 86 10.11 -2.94 20.48
CA ASP A 86 10.88 -2.59 21.67
C ASP A 86 9.99 -2.76 22.90
N VAL A 87 10.31 -3.76 23.73
CA VAL A 87 9.54 -4.08 24.92
C VAL A 87 9.91 -3.14 26.06
N THR A 88 8.91 -2.50 26.66
CA THR A 88 9.05 -1.65 27.84
C THR A 88 8.04 -2.04 28.92
N PHE A 89 8.44 -1.92 30.18
CA PHE A 89 7.56 -2.12 31.34
C PHE A 89 7.38 -0.79 32.07
N PRO A 90 6.28 -0.05 31.82
CA PRO A 90 5.90 1.02 32.72
C PRO A 90 5.50 0.39 34.07
N VAL A 91 6.15 0.83 35.15
CA VAL A 91 5.88 0.35 36.51
C VAL A 91 5.68 1.51 37.47
N ASP A 92 4.66 1.37 38.31
CA ASP A 92 4.41 2.26 39.44
C ASP A 92 4.97 1.61 40.70
N LEU A 93 6.03 2.21 41.25
CA LEU A 93 6.68 1.71 42.46
C LEU A 93 6.25 2.54 43.66
N ARG A 94 5.76 1.86 44.69
CA ARG A 94 5.44 2.43 46.00
C ARG A 94 6.29 1.77 47.07
N LEU A 95 7.09 2.58 47.76
CA LEU A 95 7.89 2.16 48.91
C LEU A 95 7.27 2.71 50.18
N GLU A 96 6.86 1.81 51.09
CA GLU A 96 6.39 2.18 52.42
C GLU A 96 7.46 1.87 53.45
N LEU A 97 7.94 2.91 54.16
CA LEU A 97 8.87 2.74 55.26
C LEU A 97 8.12 2.78 56.60
N THR A 98 8.71 2.11 57.60
CA THR A 98 8.25 2.12 58.97
C THR A 98 8.20 3.56 59.50
N GLY A 99 7.04 3.98 60.03
CA GLY A 99 6.78 5.36 60.46
C GLY A 99 5.87 6.18 59.53
N GLY A 100 5.18 5.55 58.58
CA GLY A 100 4.11 6.16 57.79
C GLY A 100 4.58 7.02 56.61
N LYS A 101 5.87 6.94 56.25
CA LYS A 101 6.41 7.61 55.05
C LYS A 101 6.26 6.68 53.85
N SER A 102 5.65 7.19 52.78
CA SER A 102 5.54 6.50 51.49
C SER A 102 6.18 7.33 50.38
N TRP A 103 6.94 6.69 49.50
CA TRP A 103 7.40 7.30 48.25
C TRP A 103 6.80 6.55 47.07
N ASN A 104 6.37 7.29 46.06
CA ASN A 104 5.89 6.76 44.80
C ASN A 104 6.77 7.28 43.66
N THR A 105 7.04 6.43 42.67
CA THR A 105 7.67 6.84 41.41
C THR A 105 7.12 5.99 40.27
N GLU A 106 7.09 6.56 39.08
CA GLU A 106 6.85 5.84 37.84
C GLU A 106 8.22 5.59 37.20
N LEU A 107 8.47 4.38 36.70
CA LEU A 107 9.69 4.04 35.97
C LEU A 107 9.33 3.26 34.71
N ILE A 108 10.08 3.49 33.64
CA ILE A 108 10.01 2.65 32.44
C ILE A 108 11.22 1.72 32.47
N LEU A 109 10.99 0.44 32.72
CA LEU A 109 12.05 -0.56 32.70
C LEU A 109 12.20 -1.16 31.30
N ARG A 110 13.44 -1.52 30.94
CA ARG A 110 13.77 -2.18 29.67
C ARG A 110 14.52 -3.49 29.97
N PRO A 111 14.21 -4.60 29.27
CA PRO A 111 14.95 -5.85 29.41
C PRO A 111 16.46 -5.65 29.30
N GLY A 112 17.23 -6.24 30.23
CA GLY A 112 18.69 -6.18 30.24
C GLY A 112 19.29 -4.84 30.67
N MET A 113 18.49 -3.83 30.99
CA MET A 113 18.95 -2.53 31.49
C MET A 113 18.62 -2.34 32.96
N THR A 114 19.59 -1.85 33.74
CA THR A 114 19.38 -1.51 35.16
C THR A 114 18.85 -0.09 35.30
N SER A 115 17.68 0.05 35.91
CA SER A 115 17.12 1.33 36.34
C SER A 115 17.36 1.52 37.84
N ASN A 116 17.75 2.72 38.24
CA ASN A 116 18.02 3.07 39.63
C ASN A 116 16.95 4.02 40.17
N TRP A 117 16.46 3.71 41.37
CA TRP A 117 15.57 4.58 42.14
C TRP A 117 16.06 4.66 43.59
N GLY A 118 16.67 5.79 43.94
CA GLY A 118 17.39 5.91 45.22
C GLY A 118 18.48 4.84 45.34
N ASN A 119 18.37 3.99 46.36
CA ASN A 119 19.29 2.86 46.60
C ASN A 119 18.77 1.52 46.03
N ILE A 120 17.68 1.54 45.28
CA ILE A 120 17.07 0.35 44.69
C ILE A 120 17.47 0.28 43.22
N SER A 121 18.12 -0.81 42.83
CA SER A 121 18.44 -1.10 41.43
C SER A 121 17.54 -2.22 40.93
N ILE A 122 16.84 -1.97 39.82
CA ILE A 122 15.88 -2.90 39.24
C ILE A 122 16.34 -3.21 37.82
N THR A 123 16.50 -4.50 37.52
CA THR A 123 16.91 -4.98 36.20
C THR A 123 15.95 -6.08 35.75
N PRO A 124 15.12 -5.85 34.73
CA PRO A 124 14.31 -6.90 34.14
C PRO A 124 15.22 -7.86 33.39
N LEU A 125 15.34 -9.10 33.87
CA LEU A 125 16.27 -10.09 33.30
C LEU A 125 15.74 -10.73 32.02
N SER A 126 14.43 -10.99 31.95
CA SER A 126 13.82 -11.69 30.81
C SER A 126 12.34 -11.33 30.68
N VAL A 127 11.83 -11.40 29.45
CA VAL A 127 10.40 -11.31 29.15
C VAL A 127 9.97 -12.56 28.40
N SER A 128 8.85 -13.15 28.82
CA SER A 128 8.18 -14.21 28.07
C SER A 128 6.94 -13.62 27.39
N LEU A 129 7.08 -13.22 26.13
CA LEU A 129 5.94 -12.80 25.32
C LEU A 129 5.22 -14.06 24.79
N PRO A 130 3.90 -14.16 24.90
CA PRO A 130 3.17 -15.21 24.19
C PRO A 130 3.40 -15.06 22.67
N PRO A 131 3.29 -16.14 21.88
CA PRO A 131 3.36 -16.04 20.43
C PRO A 131 2.24 -15.12 19.93
N MET A 132 2.60 -13.90 19.54
CA MET A 132 1.67 -12.87 19.05
C MET A 132 1.80 -12.79 17.53
N PRO A 133 0.88 -13.41 16.78
CA PRO A 133 0.87 -13.27 15.32
C PRO A 133 0.70 -11.81 14.87
N THR A 134 0.29 -10.91 15.79
CA THR A 134 0.12 -9.48 15.53
C THR A 134 1.42 -8.67 15.48
N LEU A 135 2.54 -9.20 15.98
CA LEU A 135 3.81 -8.48 15.97
C LEU A 135 4.47 -8.47 14.58
N SER A 136 4.05 -9.33 13.65
CA SER A 136 4.47 -9.31 12.23
C SER A 136 3.53 -8.51 11.33
N ASN A 137 2.69 -7.65 11.92
CA ASN A 137 1.68 -6.94 11.16
C ASN A 137 2.23 -5.72 10.43
N ARG A 138 1.52 -5.38 9.36
CA ARG A 138 1.71 -4.14 8.62
C ARG A 138 0.55 -3.21 8.96
N PHE A 139 0.81 -1.93 8.86
CA PHE A 139 -0.15 -0.88 9.11
C PHE A 139 -0.21 0.02 7.89
N ILE A 140 -1.37 0.60 7.64
CA ILE A 140 -1.55 1.64 6.63
C ILE A 140 -2.05 2.90 7.33
N THR A 141 -1.48 4.05 6.98
CA THR A 141 -1.86 5.33 7.59
C THR A 141 -1.97 6.43 6.54
N ASN A 142 -2.89 7.37 6.78
CA ASN A 142 -2.97 8.63 6.04
C ASN A 142 -2.51 9.83 6.92
N GLY A 143 -1.84 9.55 8.03
CA GLY A 143 -1.44 10.54 9.05
C GLY A 143 -2.56 10.97 10.00
N ARG A 144 -3.84 10.69 9.70
CA ARG A 144 -4.98 10.96 10.59
C ARG A 144 -5.55 9.69 11.21
N ALA A 145 -5.58 8.62 10.43
CA ALA A 145 -6.06 7.31 10.82
C ALA A 145 -5.02 6.27 10.42
N THR A 146 -4.89 5.26 11.26
CA THR A 146 -4.01 4.12 11.02
C THR A 146 -4.86 2.86 11.12
N ALA A 147 -4.66 1.90 10.23
CA ALA A 147 -5.36 0.63 10.24
C ALA A 147 -4.38 -0.54 10.10
N LEU A 148 -4.75 -1.66 10.72
CA LEU A 148 -4.06 -2.93 10.62
C LEU A 148 -4.34 -3.61 9.30
N ILE A 149 -3.31 -4.08 8.61
CA ILE A 149 -3.45 -4.81 7.34
C ILE A 149 -2.64 -6.11 7.36
N GLN A 150 -3.22 -7.17 6.81
CA GLN A 150 -2.54 -8.47 6.68
C GLN A 150 -1.70 -8.55 5.40
N HIS A 151 -2.20 -7.95 4.33
CA HIS A 151 -1.53 -7.88 3.04
C HIS A 151 -1.42 -6.42 2.63
N ILE A 152 -0.25 -6.04 2.10
CA ILE A 152 -0.17 -4.73 1.47
C ILE A 152 -1.00 -4.83 0.19
N PRO A 153 -1.90 -3.87 -0.09
CA PRO A 153 -2.61 -3.81 -1.36
C PRO A 153 -1.63 -3.36 -2.45
N THR A 154 -0.76 -4.27 -2.88
CA THR A 154 0.43 -3.99 -3.69
C THR A 154 0.17 -4.23 -5.14
N HIS A 155 -0.41 -3.22 -5.75
CA HIS A 155 -0.35 -3.08 -7.18
C HIS A 155 0.24 -1.73 -7.60
N LEU A 156 0.25 -0.74 -6.69
CA LEU A 156 0.78 0.60 -6.91
C LEU A 156 1.79 0.95 -5.82
N HIS A 157 3.04 1.20 -6.20
CA HIS A 157 4.14 1.51 -5.29
C HIS A 157 4.85 2.79 -5.68
N CYS A 158 5.08 3.65 -4.70
CA CYS A 158 5.87 4.87 -4.88
C CYS A 158 7.17 4.70 -4.09
N ALA A 159 8.29 5.21 -4.62
CA ALA A 159 9.60 5.06 -3.97
C ALA A 159 9.71 5.88 -2.67
N ASP A 160 9.07 7.04 -2.66
CA ASP A 160 9.08 8.00 -1.55
C ASP A 160 7.79 8.85 -1.55
N GLU A 161 7.67 9.69 -0.53
CA GLU A 161 6.51 10.58 -0.35
C GLU A 161 6.35 11.59 -1.50
N ASP A 162 7.46 12.14 -2.02
CA ASP A 162 7.43 13.12 -3.10
C ASP A 162 6.92 12.49 -4.42
N ALA A 163 7.35 11.27 -4.71
CA ALA A 163 6.86 10.46 -5.82
C ALA A 163 5.37 10.16 -5.65
N ALA A 164 4.92 9.83 -4.43
CA ALA A 164 3.51 9.59 -4.15
C ALA A 164 2.66 10.87 -4.36
N ARG A 165 3.14 12.02 -3.90
CA ARG A 165 2.49 13.33 -4.07
C ARG A 165 2.40 13.75 -5.53
N LYS A 166 3.45 13.50 -6.32
CA LYS A 166 3.48 13.73 -7.78
C LYS A 166 2.78 12.63 -8.57
N PHE A 167 2.31 11.58 -7.88
CA PHE A 167 1.71 10.38 -8.46
C PHE A 167 2.62 9.68 -9.49
N ASN A 168 3.93 9.76 -9.27
CA ASN A 168 4.97 9.10 -10.07
C ASN A 168 5.30 7.73 -9.45
N CYS A 169 4.32 6.83 -9.50
CA CYS A 169 4.39 5.51 -8.86
C CYS A 169 4.47 4.42 -9.94
N SER A 170 4.97 3.25 -9.55
CA SER A 170 5.04 2.07 -10.40
C SER A 170 3.83 1.19 -10.18
N LEU A 171 3.24 0.70 -11.27
CA LEU A 171 2.20 -0.32 -11.23
C LEU A 171 2.76 -1.70 -11.57
N ASP A 172 2.36 -2.70 -10.80
CA ASP A 172 2.69 -4.09 -11.09
C ASP A 172 1.88 -4.60 -12.29
N ILE A 173 2.48 -5.44 -13.13
CA ILE A 173 1.87 -5.98 -14.35
C ILE A 173 0.64 -6.86 -14.05
N ASP A 174 0.59 -7.45 -12.86
CA ASP A 174 -0.50 -8.36 -12.45
C ASP A 174 -1.75 -7.63 -11.92
N THR A 175 -1.74 -6.29 -11.86
CA THR A 175 -2.88 -5.47 -11.39
C THR A 175 -4.15 -5.68 -12.21
N CYS A 176 -4.00 -5.86 -13.54
CA CYS A 176 -5.09 -6.06 -14.47
C CYS A 176 -4.89 -7.38 -15.22
N LYS A 177 -5.93 -8.20 -15.26
CA LYS A 177 -5.95 -9.51 -15.92
C LYS A 177 -7.10 -9.59 -16.91
N ASP A 178 -7.10 -10.64 -17.73
CA ASP A 178 -8.18 -10.96 -18.67
C ASP A 178 -8.56 -9.82 -19.61
N CYS A 179 -7.56 -9.11 -20.14
CA CYS A 179 -7.77 -8.07 -21.15
C CYS A 179 -8.24 -8.67 -22.47
N LYS A 180 -9.47 -8.33 -22.87
CA LYS A 180 -10.10 -8.79 -24.11
C LYS A 180 -10.27 -7.61 -25.08
N PRO A 181 -9.61 -7.64 -26.25
CA PRO A 181 -9.81 -6.63 -27.27
C PRO A 181 -11.14 -6.84 -28.00
N ASN A 182 -11.89 -5.75 -28.17
CA ASN A 182 -12.99 -5.66 -29.11
C ASN A 182 -12.48 -4.98 -30.40
N HIS A 183 -12.16 -5.80 -31.40
CA HIS A 183 -11.55 -5.33 -32.63
C HIS A 183 -12.49 -4.49 -33.52
N GLU A 184 -13.81 -4.64 -33.36
CA GLU A 184 -14.80 -3.87 -34.15
C GLU A 184 -14.93 -2.45 -33.59
N GLU A 185 -15.11 -2.32 -32.28
CA GLU A 185 -15.23 -1.03 -31.60
C GLU A 185 -13.89 -0.32 -31.39
N GLY A 186 -12.77 -1.05 -31.49
CA GLY A 186 -11.45 -0.51 -31.15
C GLY A 186 -11.29 -0.25 -29.64
N SER A 187 -12.01 -1.02 -28.83
CA SER A 187 -12.02 -0.92 -27.37
C SER A 187 -11.31 -2.13 -26.74
N VAL A 188 -10.79 -1.98 -25.51
CA VAL A 188 -10.24 -3.09 -24.73
C VAL A 188 -10.83 -3.06 -23.34
N SER A 189 -11.34 -4.21 -22.90
CA SER A 189 -11.88 -4.40 -21.56
C SER A 189 -10.97 -5.32 -20.75
N CYS A 190 -10.51 -4.87 -19.59
CA CYS A 190 -9.68 -5.64 -18.67
C CYS A 190 -10.37 -5.77 -17.32
N HIS A 191 -10.11 -6.88 -16.62
CA HIS A 191 -10.49 -7.04 -15.21
C HIS A 191 -9.36 -6.51 -14.32
N CYS A 192 -9.54 -5.32 -13.75
CA CYS A 192 -8.55 -4.66 -12.92
C CYS A 192 -8.97 -4.66 -11.46
N GLN A 193 -8.00 -4.85 -10.56
CA GLN A 193 -8.23 -4.68 -9.13
C GLN A 193 -8.09 -3.22 -8.73
N ASP A 194 -9.13 -2.69 -8.10
CA ASP A 194 -9.10 -1.37 -7.47
C ASP A 194 -8.68 -1.51 -6.00
N VAL A 195 -7.91 -0.52 -5.54
CA VAL A 195 -7.49 -0.44 -4.14
C VAL A 195 -8.23 0.71 -3.48
N ASP A 196 -9.13 0.36 -2.56
CA ASP A 196 -9.82 1.32 -1.70
C ASP A 196 -9.16 1.37 -0.33
N VAL A 197 -8.15 2.24 -0.19
CA VAL A 197 -7.44 2.42 1.07
C VAL A 197 -8.30 3.14 2.12
N GLU A 198 -9.16 4.07 1.70
CA GLU A 198 -10.05 4.78 2.63
C GLU A 198 -11.02 3.80 3.29
N GLY A 199 -11.60 2.87 2.52
CA GLY A 199 -12.44 1.81 3.07
C GLY A 199 -11.72 0.93 4.12
N ILE A 200 -10.41 0.72 3.97
CA ILE A 200 -9.59 0.02 4.98
C ILE A 200 -9.44 0.87 6.24
N LEU A 201 -9.20 2.18 6.10
CA LEU A 201 -9.05 3.14 7.20
C LEU A 201 -10.37 3.45 7.93
N GLU A 202 -11.50 3.24 7.27
CA GLU A 202 -12.84 3.38 7.84
C GLU A 202 -13.34 2.09 8.51
N ASN A 203 -12.72 0.94 8.23
CA ASN A 203 -13.13 -0.33 8.80
C ASN A 203 -12.86 -0.37 10.32
N PRO A 204 -13.90 -0.42 11.18
CA PRO A 204 -13.74 -0.39 12.64
C PRO A 204 -13.07 -1.64 13.20
N MET A 205 -13.01 -2.75 12.44
CA MET A 205 -12.30 -3.97 12.86
C MET A 205 -10.80 -3.92 12.57
N ALA A 206 -10.34 -2.96 11.76
CA ALA A 206 -8.94 -2.80 11.38
C ALA A 206 -8.34 -1.47 11.86
N ARG A 207 -9.15 -0.42 11.95
CA ARG A 207 -8.74 0.94 12.30
C ARG A 207 -8.36 1.04 13.78
N LEU A 208 -7.14 1.50 14.05
CA LEU A 208 -6.64 1.75 15.40
C LEU A 208 -7.44 2.88 16.08
N PRO A 209 -7.66 2.79 17.41
CA PRO A 209 -7.20 1.72 18.30
C PRO A 209 -8.06 0.44 18.23
N ILE A 210 -7.42 -0.73 18.34
CA ILE A 210 -8.09 -2.04 18.29
C ILE A 210 -7.55 -3.01 19.35
N THR A 211 -8.36 -3.98 19.75
CA THR A 211 -7.91 -5.10 20.59
C THR A 211 -7.91 -6.39 19.78
N VAL A 212 -6.74 -7.02 19.65
CA VAL A 212 -6.58 -8.30 18.94
C VAL A 212 -5.94 -9.32 19.88
N ALA A 213 -6.64 -10.43 20.13
CA ALA A 213 -6.14 -11.54 20.96
C ALA A 213 -5.52 -11.11 22.32
N LYS A 214 -6.13 -10.13 23.00
CA LYS A 214 -5.71 -9.51 24.28
C LYS A 214 -4.56 -8.49 24.21
N VAL A 215 -4.26 -8.01 23.01
CA VAL A 215 -3.30 -6.94 22.78
C VAL A 215 -4.06 -5.72 22.30
N TYR A 216 -3.99 -4.63 23.06
CA TYR A 216 -4.51 -3.33 22.69
C TYR A 216 -3.47 -2.62 21.84
N VAL A 217 -3.80 -2.33 20.58
CA VAL A 217 -2.91 -1.69 19.62
C VAL A 217 -3.45 -0.30 19.31
N TYR A 218 -2.61 0.71 19.48
CA TYR A 218 -2.97 2.11 19.28
C TYR A 218 -1.78 2.88 18.72
N ASN A 219 -1.98 4.13 18.33
CA ASN A 219 -0.92 4.98 17.82
C ASN A 219 -0.94 6.36 18.49
N GLU A 220 0.25 6.91 18.77
CA GLU A 220 0.43 8.29 19.20
C GLU A 220 1.36 8.98 18.21
N GLY A 221 0.80 9.89 17.41
CA GLY A 221 1.51 10.44 16.26
C GLY A 221 1.93 9.32 15.29
N PRO A 222 3.22 9.26 14.89
CA PRO A 222 3.72 8.23 13.98
C PRO A 222 4.07 6.90 14.69
N ALA A 223 4.15 6.90 16.03
CA ALA A 223 4.54 5.72 16.79
C ALA A 223 3.34 4.81 17.02
N ILE A 224 3.53 3.50 16.82
CA ILE A 224 2.52 2.47 17.06
C ILE A 224 2.93 1.71 18.32
N TYR A 225 1.97 1.55 19.22
CA TYR A 225 2.14 0.89 20.51
C TYR A 225 1.23 -0.33 20.60
N ALA A 226 1.70 -1.32 21.35
CA ALA A 226 0.98 -2.54 21.64
C ALA A 226 1.08 -2.83 23.13
N GLU A 227 -0.06 -2.80 23.81
CA GLU A 227 -0.18 -3.06 25.24
C GLU A 227 -0.87 -4.39 25.47
N HIS A 228 -0.31 -5.20 26.36
CA HIS A 228 -1.04 -6.35 26.85
C HIS A 228 -2.02 -5.92 27.94
N SER A 229 -3.29 -6.26 27.76
CA SER A 229 -4.24 -6.25 28.86
C SER A 229 -3.95 -7.47 29.75
N TYR A 230 -2.92 -7.41 30.58
CA TYR A 230 -2.87 -8.27 31.76
C TYR A 230 -3.82 -7.67 32.78
N SER A 231 -5.06 -8.18 32.79
CA SER A 231 -5.85 -8.09 34.00
C SER A 231 -5.20 -9.05 35.00
N PRO A 232 -4.71 -8.59 36.15
CA PRO A 232 -4.23 -9.47 37.21
C PRO A 232 -5.33 -10.42 37.69
#